data_AF-A0A6J6Z5K8-F1
#
_entry.id   AF-A0A6J6Z5K8-F1
#
_cell.length_a   1.000
_cell.length_b   1.000
_cell.length_c   1.000
_cell.angle_alpha   90.00
_cell.angle_beta   90.00
_cell.angle_gamma   90.00
#
_symmetry.space_group_name_H-M   'P 1'
#
loop_
_entity.id
_entity.type
_entity.pdbx_description
1 polymer ?
#
loop_
_entity_poly.entity_id
_entity_poly.type
_entity_poly.pdbx_seq_one_letter_code
_entity_poly.pdbx_strand_id
1 'polypeptide(L)'
;MAALRILEQEVLVQNKAVESAQKAVLLTTNQYKAGTISYLNVMIDQAAALANEKTAVDLQGQRLSAAVLLIKALGGGWKSSALPSEEDISGDIKWLQFLPIPLK
;
A
#
# COMPACT_ATOMS: atom_id res chain seq x y z
N MET A 1 -8.24 -9.09 -12.05
CA MET A 1 -9.47 -9.32 -11.25
C MET A 1 -9.31 -10.44 -10.21
N ALA A 2 -8.78 -11.63 -10.56
CA ALA A 2 -8.60 -12.72 -9.59
C ALA A 2 -7.67 -12.37 -8.40
N ALA A 3 -6.52 -11.71 -8.66
CA ALA A 3 -5.58 -11.32 -7.61
C ALA A 3 -6.18 -10.36 -6.56
N LEU A 4 -7.05 -9.43 -6.96
CA LEU A 4 -7.70 -8.50 -6.03
C LEU A 4 -8.68 -9.21 -5.10
N ARG A 5 -9.41 -10.21 -5.62
CA ARG A 5 -10.35 -11.01 -4.81
C ARG A 5 -9.62 -11.92 -3.82
N ILE A 6 -8.50 -12.52 -4.23
CA ILE A 6 -7.67 -13.34 -3.32
C ILE A 6 -7.16 -12.47 -2.17
N LEU A 7 -6.64 -11.28 -2.49
CA LEU A 7 -6.14 -10.35 -1.50
C LEU A 7 -7.23 -9.85 -0.53
N GLU A 8 -8.45 -9.66 -1.02
CA GLU A 8 -9.61 -9.33 -0.18
C GLU A 8 -9.95 -10.46 0.81
N GLN A 9 -9.97 -11.72 0.33
CA GLN A 9 -10.18 -12.88 1.19
C GLN A 9 -9.07 -13.02 2.24
N GLU A 10 -7.83 -12.78 1.86
CA GLU A 10 -6.67 -12.85 2.75
C GLU A 10 -6.76 -11.80 3.87
N VAL A 11 -7.19 -10.58 3.57
CA VAL A 11 -7.44 -9.56 4.59
C VAL A 11 -8.52 -9.97 5.59
N LEU A 12 -9.60 -10.59 5.13
CA LEU A 12 -10.67 -11.06 6.03
C LEU A 12 -10.17 -12.14 7.00
N VAL A 13 -9.35 -13.07 6.50
CA VAL A 13 -8.73 -14.11 7.33
C VAL A 13 -7.73 -13.48 8.31
N GLN A 14 -6.90 -12.56 7.84
CA GLN A 14 -5.88 -11.91 8.67
C GLN A 14 -6.51 -11.08 9.81
N ASN A 15 -7.62 -10.39 9.56
CA ASN A 15 -8.33 -9.64 10.59
C ASN A 15 -8.83 -10.56 11.73
N LYS A 16 -9.34 -11.75 11.38
CA LYS A 16 -9.73 -12.76 12.37
C LYS A 16 -8.53 -13.30 13.14
N ALA A 17 -7.38 -13.44 12.49
CA ALA A 17 -6.14 -13.87 13.14
C ALA A 17 -5.64 -12.84 14.16
N VAL A 18 -5.70 -11.55 13.82
CA VAL A 18 -5.39 -10.44 14.75
C VAL A 18 -6.33 -10.47 15.96
N GLU A 19 -7.64 -10.55 15.73
CA GLU A 19 -8.63 -10.60 16.82
C GLU A 19 -8.40 -11.81 17.75
N SER A 20 -8.10 -12.98 17.16
CA SER A 20 -7.84 -14.19 17.92
C SER A 20 -6.56 -14.10 18.75
N ALA A 21 -5.49 -13.52 18.20
CA ALA A 21 -4.25 -13.32 18.93
C ALA A 21 -4.40 -12.29 20.06
N GLN A 22 -5.16 -11.22 19.86
CA GLN A 22 -5.48 -10.27 20.93
C GLN A 22 -6.27 -10.94 22.07
N LYS A 23 -7.23 -11.81 21.75
CA LYS A 23 -7.93 -12.63 22.75
C LYS A 23 -6.99 -13.59 23.49
N ALA A 24 -6.03 -14.18 22.80
CA ALA A 24 -5.03 -15.05 23.41
C ALA A 24 -4.18 -14.27 24.43
N VAL A 25 -3.69 -13.08 24.08
CA VAL A 25 -2.95 -12.20 25.01
C VAL A 25 -3.79 -11.87 26.25
N LEU A 26 -5.08 -11.55 26.09
CA LEU A 26 -5.97 -11.30 27.23
C LEU A 26 -6.11 -12.54 28.13
N LEU A 27 -6.30 -13.71 27.53
CA LEU A 27 -6.43 -14.98 28.25
C LEU A 27 -5.15 -15.30 29.04
N THR A 28 -4.00 -15.28 28.39
CA THR A 28 -2.72 -15.60 29.03
C THR A 28 -2.33 -14.56 30.06
N THR A 29 -2.65 -13.29 29.85
CA THR A 29 -2.48 -12.25 30.89
C THR A 29 -3.30 -12.57 32.13
N ASN A 30 -4.55 -13.00 31.98
CA ASN A 30 -5.41 -13.37 33.11
C ASN A 30 -4.89 -14.62 33.83
N GLN A 31 -4.48 -15.65 33.09
CA GLN A 31 -3.88 -16.86 33.64
C GLN A 31 -2.56 -16.56 34.38
N TYR A 32 -1.72 -15.67 33.87
CA TYR A 32 -0.50 -15.23 34.56
C TYR A 32 -0.84 -14.53 35.88
N LYS A 33 -1.80 -13.60 35.87
CA LYS A 33 -2.27 -12.91 37.08
C LYS A 33 -2.88 -13.87 38.10
N ALA A 34 -3.52 -14.95 37.64
CA ALA A 34 -4.03 -16.02 38.48
C ALA A 34 -2.95 -17.02 38.95
N GLY A 35 -1.71 -16.87 38.49
CA GLY A 35 -0.59 -17.75 38.84
C GLY A 35 -0.63 -19.13 38.16
N THR A 36 -1.49 -19.33 37.16
CA THR A 36 -1.65 -20.63 36.49
C THR A 36 -0.66 -20.87 35.37
N ILE A 37 0.01 -19.81 34.87
CA ILE A 37 1.04 -19.89 33.83
C ILE A 37 2.20 -18.93 34.10
N SER A 38 3.33 -19.16 33.44
CA SER A 38 4.48 -18.23 33.43
C SER A 38 4.22 -17.01 32.53
N TYR A 39 4.84 -15.88 32.87
CA TYR A 39 4.82 -14.67 32.04
C TYR A 39 5.40 -14.89 30.62
N LEU A 40 6.27 -15.89 30.45
CA LEU A 40 6.79 -16.26 29.13
C LEU A 40 5.67 -16.59 28.14
N ASN A 41 4.57 -17.20 28.59
CA ASN A 41 3.43 -17.50 27.73
C ASN A 41 2.72 -16.22 27.25
N VAL A 42 2.63 -15.20 28.11
CA VAL A 42 2.10 -13.88 27.74
C VAL A 42 2.97 -13.26 26.65
N MET A 43 4.30 -13.33 26.78
CA MET A 43 5.22 -12.80 25.77
C MET A 43 5.12 -13.55 24.43
N ILE A 44 4.96 -14.88 24.45
CA ILE A 44 4.75 -15.67 23.23
C ILE A 44 3.49 -15.22 22.51
N ASP A 45 2.37 -15.09 23.22
CA ASP A 45 1.10 -14.62 22.64
C ASP A 45 1.19 -13.18 22.14
N GLN A 46 1.90 -12.30 22.86
CA GLN A 46 2.14 -10.93 22.42
C GLN A 46 2.98 -10.88 21.15
N ALA A 47 4.01 -11.73 21.04
CA ALA A 47 4.82 -11.83 19.82
C ALA A 47 3.98 -12.35 18.64
N ALA A 48 3.10 -13.32 18.87
CA ALA A 48 2.16 -13.81 17.85
C ALA A 48 1.16 -12.73 17.43
N ALA A 49 0.62 -11.95 18.38
CA ALA A 49 -0.27 -10.82 18.09
C ALA A 49 0.43 -9.76 17.24
N LEU A 50 1.65 -9.36 17.62
CA LEU A 50 2.44 -8.39 16.86
C LEU A 50 2.75 -8.88 15.44
N ALA A 51 3.10 -10.17 15.28
CA ALA A 51 3.32 -10.75 13.97
C ALA A 51 2.07 -10.67 13.09
N ASN A 52 0.90 -10.99 13.65
CA ASN A 52 -0.37 -10.90 12.94
C ASN A 52 -0.74 -9.47 12.56
N GLU A 53 -0.51 -8.50 13.46
CA GLU A 53 -0.75 -7.08 13.19
C GLU A 53 0.16 -6.58 12.07
N LYS A 54 1.44 -6.97 12.07
CA LYS A 54 2.37 -6.64 10.99
C LYS A 54 1.90 -7.19 9.64
N THR A 55 1.50 -8.46 9.58
CA THR A 55 0.97 -9.05 8.35
C THR A 55 -0.27 -8.32 7.85
N ALA A 56 -1.17 -7.86 8.74
CA ALA A 56 -2.34 -7.08 8.35
C ALA A 56 -1.95 -5.75 7.67
N VAL A 57 -0.93 -5.05 8.21
CA VAL A 57 -0.39 -3.82 7.62
C VAL A 57 0.25 -4.10 6.26
N ASP A 58 1.02 -5.18 6.13
CA ASP A 58 1.65 -5.55 4.87
C ASP A 58 0.60 -5.84 3.78
N LEU A 59 -0.49 -6.55 4.12
CA LEU A 59 -1.61 -6.79 3.20
C LEU A 59 -2.33 -5.49 2.79
N GLN A 60 -2.47 -4.53 3.71
CA GLN A 60 -3.01 -3.22 3.38
C GLN A 60 -2.11 -2.48 2.38
N GLY A 61 -0.78 -2.54 2.56
CA GLY A 61 0.19 -2.01 1.62
C GLY A 61 0.04 -2.62 0.22
N GLN A 62 -0.08 -3.95 0.14
CA GLN A 62 -0.29 -4.66 -1.13
C GLN A 62 -1.59 -4.22 -1.82
N ARG A 63 -2.67 -3.98 -1.08
CA ARG A 63 -3.95 -3.49 -1.63
C ARG A 63 -3.79 -2.10 -2.24
N LEU A 64 -3.08 -1.20 -1.56
CA LEU A 64 -2.82 0.14 -2.06
C LEU A 64 -1.97 0.09 -3.34
N SER A 65 -0.90 -0.70 -3.35
CA SER A 65 -0.08 -0.90 -4.56
C SER A 65 -0.89 -1.48 -5.72
N ALA A 66 -1.74 -2.47 -5.46
CA ALA A 66 -2.62 -3.04 -6.48
C ALA A 66 -3.61 -2.02 -7.04
N ALA A 67 -4.17 -1.15 -6.19
CA ALA A 67 -5.05 -0.05 -6.62
C ALA A 67 -4.31 0.95 -7.52
N VAL A 68 -3.09 1.35 -7.17
CA VAL A 68 -2.26 2.24 -8.00
C VAL A 68 -1.93 1.60 -9.35
N LEU A 69 -1.60 0.31 -9.38
CA LEU A 69 -1.35 -0.42 -10.63
C LEU A 69 -2.61 -0.50 -11.51
N LEU A 70 -3.79 -0.69 -10.91
CA LEU A 70 -5.05 -0.65 -11.64
C LEU A 70 -5.31 0.72 -12.24
N ILE A 71 -5.12 1.80 -11.47
CA ILE A 71 -5.24 3.18 -11.97
C ILE A 71 -4.29 3.41 -13.15
N LYS A 72 -3.02 2.99 -13.03
CA LYS A 72 -2.03 3.09 -14.10
C LYS A 72 -2.45 2.29 -15.34
N ALA A 73 -2.91 1.05 -15.17
CA ALA A 73 -3.31 0.17 -16.28
C ALA A 73 -4.57 0.66 -17.01
N LEU A 74 -5.48 1.34 -16.31
CA LEU A 74 -6.66 1.99 -16.90
C LEU A 74 -6.33 3.34 -17.56
N GLY A 75 -5.05 3.68 -17.68
CA GLY A 75 -4.57 4.87 -18.39
C GLY A 75 -4.03 5.98 -17.49
N GLY A 76 -4.01 5.82 -16.16
CA GLY A 76 -3.33 6.75 -15.25
C GLY A 76 -3.84 8.19 -15.28
N GLY A 77 -5.05 8.43 -15.81
CA GLY A 77 -5.59 9.77 -16.07
C GLY A 77 -5.11 10.42 -17.39
N TRP A 78 -4.29 9.73 -18.18
CA TRP A 78 -3.82 10.20 -19.48
C TRP A 78 -4.96 10.18 -20.49
N LYS A 79 -5.34 11.36 -20.99
CA LYS A 79 -6.22 11.50 -22.15
C LYS A 79 -5.38 11.97 -23.31
N SER A 80 -5.42 11.29 -24.45
CA SER A 80 -4.73 11.75 -25.67
C SER A 80 -5.17 13.16 -26.08
N SER A 81 -6.40 13.56 -25.72
CA SER A 81 -6.93 14.92 -25.91
C SER A 81 -6.31 16.00 -25.00
N ALA A 82 -5.51 15.61 -24.00
CA ALA A 82 -4.80 16.52 -23.11
C ALA A 82 -3.31 16.65 -23.46
N LEU A 83 -2.86 15.96 -24.52
CA LEU A 83 -1.54 16.20 -25.09
C LEU A 83 -1.57 17.54 -25.83
N PRO A 84 -0.57 18.42 -25.63
CA PRO A 84 -0.46 19.65 -26.43
C PRO A 84 -0.32 19.28 -27.91
N SER A 85 -1.03 20.02 -28.76
CA SER A 85 -0.96 19.84 -30.21
C SER A 85 0.40 20.27 -30.74
N GLU A 86 0.77 19.85 -31.96
CA GLU A 86 2.04 20.26 -32.58
C GLU A 86 2.15 21.80 -32.70
N GLU A 87 1.02 22.50 -32.84
CA GLU A 87 0.93 23.97 -32.80
C GLU A 87 1.17 24.56 -31.40
N ASP A 88 0.73 23.89 -30.32
CA ASP A 88 0.94 24.34 -28.93
C ASP A 88 2.41 24.15 -28.49
N ILE A 89 3.10 23.15 -29.04
CA ILE A 89 4.51 22.87 -28.77
C ILE A 89 5.41 23.73 -29.66
N SER A 90 4.98 23.98 -30.90
CA SER A 90 5.65 24.85 -31.86
C SER A 90 5.12 26.29 -31.79
N GLY A 91 5.12 26.87 -30.58
CA GLY A 91 4.87 28.30 -30.44
C GLY A 91 6.00 29.09 -31.09
N ASP A 92 5.79 29.57 -32.32
CA ASP A 92 6.65 30.44 -33.14
C ASP A 92 8.06 30.66 -32.56
N ILE A 93 8.85 29.58 -32.47
CA ILE A 93 10.18 29.66 -31.88
C ILE A 93 11.04 30.32 -32.95
N LYS A 94 11.10 31.64 -32.93
CA LYS A 94 12.10 32.42 -33.66
C LYS A 94 13.47 32.07 -33.08
N TRP A 95 14.02 30.92 -33.45
CA TRP A 95 15.38 30.46 -33.10
C TRP A 95 16.44 31.52 -33.42
N LEU A 96 16.11 32.45 -34.33
CA LEU A 96 16.89 33.64 -34.69
C LEU A 96 17.13 34.59 -33.50
N GLN A 97 16.27 34.58 -32.48
CA GLN A 97 16.42 35.44 -31.29
C GLN A 97 17.47 34.93 -30.28
N PHE A 98 17.98 33.70 -30.46
CA PHE A 98 18.98 33.08 -29.60
C PHE A 98 20.36 32.93 -30.26
N LEU A 99 20.54 33.41 -31.50
CA LEU A 99 21.84 33.36 -32.19
C LEU A 99 22.72 34.58 -31.80
N PRO A 100 23.93 34.38 -31.25
CA PRO A 100 24.83 35.46 -30.87
C PRO A 100 25.58 36.10 -32.06
N ILE A 101 25.24 35.74 -33.31
CA ILE A 101 25.97 36.16 -34.51
C ILE A 101 25.03 36.99 -35.41
N PRO A 102 25.37 38.25 -35.73
CA PRO A 102 24.58 39.03 -36.67
C PRO A 102 24.83 38.53 -38.11
N LEU A 103 23.76 38.20 -38.82
CA LEU A 103 23.79 38.01 -40.27
C LEU A 103 23.53 39.38 -40.92
N LYS A 104 24.46 39.81 -41.78
CA LYS A 104 24.36 41.06 -42.56
C LYS A 104 23.25 41.01 -43.59
#